data_AF-A0A225UEH5-F1
#
_entry.id   AF-A0A225UEH5-F1
#
_cell.length_a   1.000
_cell.length_b   1.000
_cell.length_c   1.000
_cell.angle_alpha   90.00
_cell.angle_beta   90.00
_cell.angle_gamma   90.00
#
_symmetry.space_group_name_H-M   'P 1'
#
loop_
_entity.id
_entity.type
_entity.pdbx_description
1 polymer ?
#
loop_
_entity_poly.entity_id
_entity_poly.type
_entity_poly.pdbx_seq_one_letter_code
_entity_poly.pdbx_strand_id
1 'polypeptide(L)'
;MVLLADGKGLVWDSMSAHISKAVKAKCSKRNIGLCVIPGCLTAYLHAGDIGIYKQFKDILCALIDDWKNSNRVEYTRAGNPRPPNVEVVAQWVYQAWKETDQSLVDNSIASAGFSPILDEWFIWRHDVYGRKFQQCWDEN
;
A
#
# COMPACT_ATOMS: atom_id res chain seq x y z
N MET A 1 -6.80 -8.88 -14.90
CA MET A 1 -6.77 -9.88 -13.82
C MET A 1 -7.93 -9.56 -12.88
N VAL A 2 -9.13 -10.05 -13.20
CA VAL A 2 -10.27 -9.91 -12.30
C VAL A 2 -10.20 -11.10 -11.35
N LEU A 3 -9.91 -10.85 -10.07
CA LEU A 3 -10.20 -11.84 -9.03
C LEU A 3 -11.72 -11.85 -8.86
N LEU A 4 -12.41 -12.60 -9.72
CA LEU A 4 -13.76 -13.07 -9.44
C LEU A 4 -13.64 -14.19 -8.40
N ALA A 5 -13.27 -13.82 -7.18
CA ALA A 5 -13.39 -14.70 -6.04
C ALA A 5 -14.65 -14.27 -5.29
N ASP A 6 -15.70 -15.10 -5.35
CA ASP A 6 -16.81 -15.05 -4.39
C ASP A 6 -16.23 -15.39 -3.00
N GLY A 7 -15.56 -14.42 -2.36
CA GLY A 7 -14.76 -14.65 -1.17
C GLY A 7 -13.76 -13.55 -0.84
N LYS A 8 -12.80 -13.87 0.04
CA LYS A 8 -11.76 -12.95 0.50
C LYS A 8 -10.53 -13.10 -0.38
N GLY A 9 -9.97 -11.99 -0.86
CA GLY A 9 -8.71 -11.94 -1.61
C GLY A 9 -7.61 -11.26 -0.82
N LEU A 10 -6.37 -11.68 -1.03
CA LEU A 10 -5.17 -10.97 -0.59
C LEU A 10 -4.28 -10.69 -1.80
N VAL A 11 -3.94 -9.42 -1.98
CA VAL A 11 -3.12 -8.90 -3.07
C VAL A 11 -1.88 -8.28 -2.44
N TRP A 12 -0.70 -8.73 -2.85
CA TRP A 12 0.57 -8.28 -2.29
C TRP A 12 1.75 -8.53 -3.23
N ASP A 13 2.91 -7.96 -2.90
CA ASP A 13 4.13 -8.14 -3.67
C ASP A 13 4.73 -9.56 -3.58
N SER A 14 5.77 -9.78 -4.37
CA SER A 14 6.48 -11.05 -4.45
C SER A 14 7.53 -11.27 -3.36
N MET A 15 7.45 -10.56 -2.22
CA MET A 15 8.36 -10.77 -1.09
C MET A 15 8.37 -12.25 -0.68
N SER A 16 9.56 -12.81 -0.44
CA SER A 16 9.75 -14.23 -0.13
C SER A 16 8.89 -14.71 1.06
N ALA A 17 8.67 -13.85 2.06
CA ALA A 17 7.80 -14.11 3.19
C ALA A 17 6.33 -14.29 2.76
N HIS A 18 5.83 -13.44 1.86
CA HIS A 18 4.47 -13.45 1.33
C HIS A 18 4.18 -14.68 0.46
N ILE A 19 5.17 -15.20 -0.27
CA ILE A 19 4.97 -16.36 -1.16
C ILE A 19 5.37 -17.71 -0.53
N SER A 20 5.68 -17.71 0.77
CA SER A 20 6.12 -18.90 1.49
C SER A 20 5.05 -20.01 1.52
N LYS A 21 5.50 -21.27 1.63
CA LYS A 21 4.59 -22.43 1.72
C LYS A 21 3.63 -22.33 2.92
N ALA A 22 4.13 -21.83 4.04
CA ALA A 22 3.35 -21.66 5.26
C ALA A 22 2.19 -20.67 5.07
N VAL A 23 2.47 -19.54 4.43
CA VAL A 23 1.46 -18.52 4.11
C VAL A 23 0.42 -19.07 3.14
N LYS A 24 0.84 -19.72 2.04
CA LYS A 24 -0.07 -20.33 1.07
C LYS A 24 -1.01 -21.36 1.72
N ALA A 25 -0.47 -22.24 2.56
CA ALA A 25 -1.25 -23.22 3.31
C ALA A 25 -2.26 -22.55 4.25
N LYS A 26 -1.87 -21.44 4.91
CA LYS A 26 -2.77 -20.70 5.80
C LYS A 26 -3.92 -20.03 5.06
N CYS A 27 -3.65 -19.41 3.92
CA CYS A 27 -4.68 -18.77 3.10
C CYS A 27 -5.64 -19.81 2.51
N SER A 28 -5.13 -20.94 2.01
CA SER A 28 -5.97 -22.05 1.55
C SER A 28 -6.90 -22.57 2.64
N LYS A 29 -6.39 -22.81 3.87
CA LYS A 29 -7.20 -23.23 5.02
C LYS A 29 -8.30 -22.22 5.39
N ARG A 30 -8.15 -20.95 5.02
CA ARG A 30 -9.09 -19.86 5.32
C ARG A 30 -9.95 -19.45 4.13
N ASN A 31 -9.86 -20.17 3.00
CA ASN A 31 -10.51 -19.81 1.74
C ASN A 31 -10.21 -18.36 1.31
N ILE A 32 -8.94 -17.97 1.41
CA ILE A 32 -8.45 -16.65 0.96
C ILE A 32 -7.72 -16.86 -0.37
N GLY A 33 -8.22 -16.23 -1.43
CA GLY A 33 -7.56 -16.18 -2.72
C GLY A 33 -6.26 -15.38 -2.63
N LEU A 34 -5.20 -15.85 -3.29
CA LEU A 34 -3.90 -15.18 -3.31
C LEU A 34 -3.61 -14.61 -4.68
N CYS A 35 -3.21 -13.34 -4.72
CA CYS A 35 -2.75 -12.65 -5.91
C CYS A 35 -1.40 -12.01 -5.63
N VAL A 36 -0.39 -12.41 -6.39
CA VAL A 36 0.98 -11.93 -6.24
C VAL A 36 1.29 -10.94 -7.35
N ILE A 37 1.64 -9.73 -6.97
CA ILE A 37 2.10 -8.70 -7.89
C ILE A 37 3.55 -9.04 -8.27
N PRO A 38 3.85 -9.18 -9.57
CA PRO A 38 5.22 -9.38 -10.03
C PRO A 38 6.15 -8.23 -9.60
N GLY A 39 7.44 -8.51 -9.55
CA GLY A 39 8.44 -7.48 -9.26
C GLY A 39 8.32 -6.31 -10.23
N CYS A 40 8.63 -5.10 -9.74
CA CYS A 40 8.55 -3.83 -10.48
C CYS A 40 7.13 -3.36 -10.87
N LEU A 41 6.07 -4.09 -10.53
CA LEU A 41 4.68 -3.68 -10.86
C LEU A 41 3.90 -3.11 -9.66
N THR A 42 4.50 -3.04 -8.48
CA THR A 42 3.82 -2.52 -7.28
C THR A 42 3.34 -1.09 -7.46
N ALA A 43 4.13 -0.23 -8.12
CA ALA A 43 3.74 1.15 -8.43
C ALA A 43 2.45 1.28 -9.29
N TYR A 44 2.01 0.20 -9.95
CA TYR A 44 0.89 0.22 -10.89
C TYR A 44 -0.29 -0.65 -10.45
N LEU A 45 -0.03 -1.68 -9.65
CA LEU A 45 -0.99 -2.72 -9.29
C LEU A 45 -1.20 -2.84 -7.77
N HIS A 46 -0.40 -2.15 -6.96
CA HIS A 46 -0.52 -2.19 -5.51
C HIS A 46 -1.16 -0.89 -5.02
N ALA A 47 -2.41 -0.96 -4.53
CA ALA A 47 -3.15 0.20 -4.04
C ALA A 47 -2.37 1.01 -2.98
N GLY A 48 -1.61 0.31 -2.15
CA GLY A 48 -0.70 0.91 -1.18
C GLY A 48 0.27 1.91 -1.82
N ASP A 49 0.96 1.48 -2.89
CA ASP A 49 1.98 2.28 -3.55
C ASP A 49 1.39 3.32 -4.53
N ILE A 50 0.20 3.06 -5.07
CA ILE A 50 -0.49 3.99 -5.99
C ILE A 50 -0.91 5.28 -5.27
N GLY A 51 -1.42 5.19 -4.04
CA GLY A 51 -1.97 6.38 -3.37
C GLY A 51 -1.92 6.34 -1.86
N ILE A 52 -2.32 5.23 -1.24
CA ILE A 52 -2.52 5.15 0.23
C ILE A 52 -1.26 5.57 0.99
N TYR A 53 -0.12 5.00 0.63
CA TYR A 53 1.13 5.27 1.35
C TYR A 53 1.66 6.67 1.14
N LYS A 54 1.27 7.38 0.08
CA LYS A 54 1.65 8.77 -0.11
C LYS A 54 1.03 9.63 1.00
N GLN A 55 -0.30 9.64 1.10
CA GLN A 55 -1.00 10.45 2.10
C GLN A 55 -0.64 10.03 3.53
N PHE A 56 -0.58 8.71 3.78
CA PHE A 56 -0.16 8.19 5.08
C PHE A 56 1.23 8.70 5.48
N LYS A 57 2.20 8.65 4.55
CA LYS A 57 3.58 9.13 4.81
C LYS A 57 3.63 10.64 4.97
N ASP A 58 2.86 11.40 4.21
CA ASP A 58 2.81 12.87 4.33
C ASP A 58 2.36 13.28 5.75
N ILE A 59 1.30 12.65 6.27
CA ILE A 59 0.82 12.88 7.65
C ILE A 59 1.86 12.43 8.67
N LEU A 60 2.41 11.22 8.50
CA LEU A 60 3.42 10.69 9.42
C LEU A 60 4.67 11.57 9.48
N CYS A 61 5.13 12.10 8.34
CA CYS A 61 6.25 13.03 8.26
C CYS A 61 5.97 14.32 9.03
N ALA A 62 4.78 14.91 8.86
CA ALA A 62 4.38 16.10 9.61
C ALA A 62 4.40 15.86 11.14
N LEU A 63 3.84 14.73 11.59
CA LEU A 63 3.84 14.37 13.02
C LEU A 63 5.26 14.17 13.58
N ILE A 64 6.15 13.56 12.79
CA ILE A 64 7.56 13.38 13.14
C ILE A 64 8.26 14.74 13.23
N ASP A 65 8.01 15.64 12.29
CA ASP A 65 8.66 16.95 12.25
C ASP A 65 8.15 17.86 13.37
N ASP A 66 6.86 17.82 13.70
CA ASP A 66 6.31 18.49 14.89
C ASP A 66 6.98 18.00 16.17
N TRP A 67 7.22 16.69 16.29
CA TRP A 67 7.94 16.14 17.43
C TRP A 67 9.40 16.60 17.46
N LYS A 68 10.12 16.56 16.33
CA LYS A 68 11.51 17.02 16.25
C LYS A 68 11.66 18.50 16.65
N ASN A 69 10.67 19.33 16.33
CA ASN A 69 10.67 20.76 16.62
C ASN A 69 10.08 21.10 18.01
N SER A 70 9.65 20.09 18.77
CA SER A 70 9.10 20.27 20.11
C SER A 70 10.17 20.15 21.21
N ASN A 71 9.79 20.48 22.45
CA ASN A 71 10.61 20.21 23.64
C ASN A 71 10.53 18.75 24.13
N ARG A 72 9.92 17.84 23.35
CA ARG A 72 9.74 16.42 23.71
C ARG A 72 10.87 15.53 23.21
N VAL A 73 11.82 16.06 22.45
CA VAL A 73 13.00 15.32 22.02
C VAL A 73 13.95 15.18 23.20
N GLU A 74 14.26 13.94 23.57
CA GLU A 74 15.29 13.68 24.56
C GLU A 74 16.67 13.58 23.89
N TYR A 75 17.72 13.93 24.62
CA TYR A 75 19.09 13.90 24.11
C TYR A 75 19.98 13.00 24.97
N THR A 76 20.97 12.40 24.31
CA THR A 76 22.05 11.68 24.99
C THR A 76 23.00 12.68 25.65
N ARG A 77 23.87 12.21 26.56
CA ARG A 77 24.90 13.05 27.19
C ARG A 77 25.82 13.73 26.15
N ALA A 78 26.00 13.10 24.98
CA ALA A 78 26.80 13.62 23.88
C ALA A 78 26.04 14.64 22.98
N GLY A 79 24.78 14.96 23.29
CA GLY A 79 23.97 15.91 22.52
C GLY A 79 23.24 15.31 21.31
N ASN A 80 23.30 13.99 21.09
CA ASN A 80 22.55 13.35 20.00
C ASN A 80 21.07 13.13 20.38
N PRO A 81 20.10 13.36 19.48
CA PRO A 81 18.69 13.02 19.72
C PRO A 81 18.52 11.54 20.02
N ARG A 82 17.68 11.22 21.00
CA ARG A 82 17.22 9.87 21.26
C ARG A 82 16.04 9.53 20.34
N PRO A 83 15.86 8.26 19.97
CA PRO A 83 14.67 7.84 19.27
C PRO A 83 13.41 8.10 20.13
N PRO A 84 12.26 8.41 19.52
CA PRO A 84 11.00 8.52 20.23
C PRO A 84 10.62 7.19 20.88
N ASN A 85 9.88 7.25 21.99
CA ASN A 85 9.38 6.04 22.63
C ASN A 85 8.33 5.33 21.74
N VAL A 86 8.19 4.01 21.92
CA VAL A 86 7.29 3.18 21.12
C VAL A 86 5.83 3.65 21.20
N GLU A 87 5.37 4.16 22.34
CA GLU A 87 4.02 4.70 22.48
C GLU A 87 3.81 5.96 21.62
N VAL A 88 4.84 6.79 21.50
CA VAL A 88 4.81 7.99 20.65
C VAL A 88 4.73 7.58 19.19
N VAL A 89 5.55 6.62 18.76
CA VAL A 89 5.52 6.10 17.39
C VAL A 89 4.17 5.43 17.08
N ALA A 90 3.64 4.63 18.00
CA ALA A 90 2.34 3.98 17.85
C ALA A 90 1.21 5.01 17.70
N GLN A 91 1.26 6.11 18.46
CA GLN A 91 0.30 7.20 18.33
C GLN A 91 0.38 7.88 16.96
N TRP A 92 1.58 8.10 16.41
CA TRP A 92 1.72 8.67 15.07
C TRP A 92 1.18 7.76 13.99
N VAL A 93 1.48 6.46 14.05
CA VAL A 93 0.96 5.48 13.09
C VAL A 93 -0.57 5.40 13.17
N TYR A 94 -1.14 5.39 14.38
CA TYR A 94 -2.59 5.43 14.58
C TYR A 94 -3.21 6.69 13.96
N GLN A 95 -2.62 7.86 14.24
CA GLN A 95 -3.14 9.12 13.74
C GLN A 95 -3.03 9.22 12.22
N ALA A 96 -1.89 8.84 11.64
CA ALA A 96 -1.70 8.81 10.18
C ALA A 96 -2.71 7.89 9.49
N TRP A 97 -3.01 6.72 10.06
CA TRP A 97 -4.07 5.85 9.53
C TRP A 97 -5.45 6.46 9.65
N LYS A 98 -5.76 7.08 10.80
CA LYS A 98 -7.07 7.68 11.05
C LYS A 98 -7.35 8.89 10.15
N GLU A 99 -6.32 9.63 9.80
CA GLU A 99 -6.40 10.83 8.97
C GLU A 99 -6.23 10.54 7.46
N THR A 100 -5.79 9.33 7.10
CA THR A 100 -5.80 8.88 5.69
C THR A 100 -7.26 8.79 5.22
N ASP A 101 -7.54 9.43 4.08
CA ASP A 101 -8.91 9.58 3.58
C ASP A 101 -9.43 8.24 3.03
N GLN A 102 -10.62 7.84 3.47
CA GLN A 102 -11.26 6.60 3.00
C GLN A 102 -11.52 6.63 1.49
N SER A 103 -11.93 7.78 0.93
CA SER A 103 -12.13 7.92 -0.51
C SER A 103 -10.81 7.76 -1.28
N LEU A 104 -9.68 8.18 -0.70
CA LEU A 104 -8.36 7.94 -1.29
C LEU A 104 -7.99 6.45 -1.26
N VAL A 105 -8.33 5.75 -0.19
CA VAL A 105 -8.17 4.29 -0.10
C VAL A 105 -8.99 3.59 -1.20
N ASP A 106 -10.27 3.93 -1.31
CA ASP A 106 -11.18 3.34 -2.29
C ASP A 106 -10.73 3.63 -3.73
N ASN A 107 -10.34 4.88 -4.02
CA ASN A 107 -9.81 5.28 -5.32
C ASN A 107 -8.49 4.59 -5.67
N SER A 108 -7.63 4.35 -4.68
CA SER A 108 -6.36 3.63 -4.88
C SER A 108 -6.62 2.15 -5.19
N ILE A 109 -7.62 1.53 -4.56
CA ILE A 109 -8.05 0.16 -4.86
C ILE A 109 -8.64 0.08 -6.27
N ALA A 110 -9.53 1.01 -6.63
CA ALA A 110 -10.08 1.11 -7.99
C ALA A 110 -8.97 1.24 -9.03
N SER A 111 -8.01 2.14 -8.78
CA SER A 111 -6.84 2.39 -9.63
C SER A 111 -5.90 1.17 -9.75
N ALA A 112 -5.85 0.30 -8.74
CA ALA A 112 -5.04 -0.92 -8.76
C ALA A 112 -5.62 -2.04 -9.65
N GLY A 113 -6.72 -1.79 -10.36
CA GLY A 113 -7.35 -2.77 -11.26
C GLY A 113 -8.56 -3.48 -10.69
N PHE A 114 -9.14 -2.97 -9.60
CA PHE A 114 -10.32 -3.55 -8.95
C PHE A 114 -11.61 -2.77 -9.20
N SER A 115 -11.56 -1.73 -10.05
CA SER A 115 -12.76 -1.08 -10.58
C SER A 115 -13.34 -1.89 -11.74
N PRO A 116 -14.68 -1.93 -11.93
CA PRO A 116 -15.28 -2.42 -13.16
C PRO A 116 -15.02 -1.49 -14.37
N ILE A 117 -14.56 -0.26 -14.15
CA ILE A 117 -14.28 0.73 -15.19
C ILE A 117 -12.78 0.69 -15.51
N LEU A 118 -12.42 0.22 -16.71
CA LEU A 118 -11.03 0.04 -17.12
C LEU A 118 -10.24 1.36 -17.14
N ASP A 119 -10.87 2.47 -17.52
CA ASP A 119 -10.25 3.79 -17.55
C ASP A 119 -9.80 4.29 -16.16
N GLU A 120 -10.36 3.75 -15.08
CA GLU A 120 -9.93 4.09 -13.72
C GLU A 120 -8.61 3.43 -13.36
N TRP A 121 -8.22 2.35 -14.04
CA TRP A 121 -7.02 1.59 -13.73
C TRP A 121 -5.77 2.40 -14.08
N PHE A 122 -4.82 2.46 -13.15
CA PHE A 122 -3.60 3.24 -13.33
C PHE A 122 -2.79 2.75 -14.54
N ILE A 123 -2.65 1.43 -14.69
CA ILE A 123 -1.91 0.83 -15.80
C ILE A 123 -2.55 1.12 -17.17
N TRP A 124 -3.89 1.24 -17.22
CA TRP A 124 -4.64 1.53 -18.45
C TRP A 124 -4.29 2.91 -19.02
N ARG A 125 -4.16 3.90 -18.13
CA ARG A 125 -3.82 5.29 -18.49
C ARG A 125 -2.32 5.59 -18.46
N HIS A 126 -1.47 4.58 -18.24
CA HIS A 126 -0.03 4.79 -18.14
C HIS A 126 0.56 5.26 -19.48
N ASP A 127 1.38 6.30 -19.46
CA ASP A 127 1.99 6.91 -20.66
C ASP A 127 2.88 5.95 -21.47
N VAL A 128 3.70 5.14 -20.78
CA VAL A 128 4.58 4.13 -21.39
C VAL A 128 3.84 2.83 -21.70
N TYR A 129 3.10 2.28 -20.72
CA TYR A 129 2.57 0.90 -20.82
C TYR A 129 1.11 0.82 -21.28
N GLY A 130 0.32 1.89 -21.14
CA GLY A 130 -1.13 1.87 -21.31
C GLY A 130 -1.58 1.42 -22.70
N ARG A 131 -1.00 1.98 -23.76
CA ARG A 131 -1.36 1.58 -25.15
C ARG A 131 -1.12 0.11 -25.43
N LYS A 132 0.03 -0.43 -25.02
CA LYS A 132 0.32 -1.87 -25.20
C LYS A 132 -0.58 -2.73 -24.34
N PHE A 133 -0.87 -2.29 -23.12
CA PHE A 133 -1.80 -2.99 -22.22
C PHE A 133 -3.21 -3.09 -22.82
N GLN A 134 -3.75 -1.98 -23.34
CA GLN A 134 -5.06 -1.92 -24.00
C GLN A 134 -5.14 -2.88 -25.19
N GLN A 135 -4.13 -2.86 -26.07
CA GLN A 135 -4.07 -3.77 -27.22
C GLN A 135 -4.12 -5.25 -26.80
N CYS A 136 -3.29 -5.64 -25.83
CA CYS A 136 -3.30 -7.02 -25.33
C CYS A 136 -4.59 -7.38 -24.56
N TRP A 137 -5.28 -6.39 -24.00
CA TRP A 137 -6.53 -6.60 -23.29
C TRP A 137 -7.69 -6.88 -24.24
N ASP A 138 -7.79 -6.14 -25.34
CA ASP A 138 -8.88 -6.28 -26.32
C ASP A 138 -8.71 -7.49 -27.26
N GLU A 139 -7.50 -8.06 -27.34
CA GLU A 139 -7.19 -9.28 -28.11
C GLU A 139 -7.66 -10.58 -27.42
N ASN A 140 -8.10 -10.51 -26.16
CA ASN A 140 -8.54 -11.67 -25.34
C ASN A 140 -10.02 -11.58 -24.94
#